data_AF-A0A954RRJ0-F1
#
_entry.id   AF-A0A954RRJ0-F1
#
_cell.length_a   1.000
_cell.length_b   1.000
_cell.length_c   1.000
_cell.angle_alpha   90.00
_cell.angle_beta   90.00
_cell.angle_gamma   90.00
#
_symmetry.space_group_name_H-M   'P 1'
#
loop_
_entity.id
_entity.type
_entity.pdbx_description
1 polymer ?
#
loop_
_entity_poly.entity_id
_entity_poly.type
_entity_poly.pdbx_seq_one_letter_code
_entity_poly.pdbx_strand_id
1 'polypeptide(L)'
;GQRHLRPAVGWIAIGDKAYGILFACGSIAVGGCAFGAVSIGLLAFGGLGIGAVALGGAAVGYWTAGGIGIGWYTFAGVALAGKAAIGGVAVARDFALGGIPLAAEANTDAAKAFIETSSFFHWAGMLMSPWGWFAAVAVILLPMFIALRFVSPKSESLRVGAE
;
A
#
# COMPACT_ATOMS: atom_id res chain seq x y z
N GLY A 1 18.17 -25.86 8.03
CA GLY A 1 17.80 -25.61 9.43
C GLY A 1 16.91 -24.39 9.50
N GLN A 2 15.63 -24.56 9.83
CA GLN A 2 14.69 -23.44 9.96
C GLN A 2 14.87 -22.82 11.35
N ARG A 3 15.63 -21.73 11.46
CA ARG A 3 15.59 -20.91 12.68
C ARG A 3 14.19 -20.33 12.76
N HIS A 4 13.46 -20.67 13.81
CA HIS A 4 12.13 -20.16 14.09
C HIS A 4 12.25 -18.67 14.43
N LEU A 5 12.38 -17.82 13.41
CA LEU A 5 12.36 -16.37 13.57
C LEU A 5 10.98 -16.03 14.14
N ARG A 6 10.97 -15.64 15.41
CA ARG A 6 9.75 -15.23 16.09
C ARG A 6 9.19 -14.01 15.38
N PRO A 7 7.89 -13.98 15.06
CA PRO A 7 7.26 -12.80 14.51
C PRO A 7 7.46 -11.59 15.42
N ALA A 8 7.79 -10.43 14.85
CA ALA A 8 7.76 -9.17 15.56
C ALA A 8 6.30 -8.76 15.74
N VAL A 9 5.85 -8.62 16.99
CA VAL A 9 4.46 -8.24 17.31
C VAL A 9 4.48 -7.04 18.24
N GLY A 10 3.66 -6.03 17.93
CA GLY A 10 3.55 -4.85 18.77
C GLY A 10 2.61 -3.80 18.19
N TRP A 11 2.62 -2.61 18.80
CA TRP A 11 1.97 -1.43 18.19
C TRP A 11 2.70 -0.99 16.92
N ILE A 12 4.03 -1.08 16.98
CA ILE A 12 4.96 -0.88 15.87
C ILE A 12 5.79 -2.16 15.78
N ALA A 13 5.77 -2.83 14.62
CA ALA A 13 6.51 -4.08 14.39
C ALA A 13 7.47 -3.93 13.20
N ILE A 14 8.74 -4.34 13.40
CA ILE A 14 9.76 -4.34 12.36
C ILE A 14 10.48 -5.69 12.38
N GLY A 15 10.53 -6.38 11.24
CA GLY A 15 11.22 -7.65 11.07
C GLY A 15 10.71 -8.42 9.84
N ASP A 16 11.31 -9.57 9.51
CA ASP A 16 10.93 -10.35 8.33
C ASP A 16 9.43 -10.72 8.31
N LYS A 17 8.88 -11.03 9.49
CA LYS A 17 7.44 -11.15 9.75
C LYS A 17 7.04 -10.15 10.84
N ALA A 18 6.33 -9.11 10.44
CA ALA A 18 5.93 -8.00 11.31
C ALA A 18 4.39 -7.90 11.40
N TYR A 19 3.88 -7.95 12.63
CA TYR A 19 2.46 -7.78 12.95
C TYR A 19 2.31 -6.58 13.88
N GLY A 20 1.99 -5.42 13.29
CA GLY A 20 1.81 -4.16 13.98
C GLY A 20 0.33 -3.78 14.07
N ILE A 21 -0.13 -3.18 15.15
CA ILE A 21 -1.49 -2.60 15.15
C ILE A 21 -1.52 -1.31 14.32
N LEU A 22 -0.58 -0.39 14.57
CA LEU A 22 -0.49 0.88 13.85
C LEU A 22 0.44 0.80 12.64
N PHE A 23 1.61 0.18 12.81
CA PHE A 23 2.65 0.16 11.76
C PHE A 23 3.40 -1.17 11.74
N ALA A 24 3.58 -1.73 10.54
CA ALA A 24 4.36 -2.94 10.29
C ALA A 24 5.28 -2.75 9.08
N CYS A 25 6.56 -3.12 9.24
CA CYS A 25 7.54 -3.10 8.16
C CYS A 25 8.32 -4.42 8.12
N GLY A 26 8.34 -5.09 6.97
CA GLY A 26 8.92 -6.43 6.85
C GLY A 26 8.80 -7.04 5.46
N SER A 27 9.26 -8.28 5.29
CA SER A 27 8.93 -9.05 4.09
C SER A 27 7.42 -9.37 4.06
N ILE A 28 6.89 -9.76 5.22
CA ILE A 28 5.47 -9.92 5.49
C ILE A 28 5.09 -8.90 6.58
N ALA A 29 4.23 -7.95 6.24
CA ALA A 29 3.79 -6.89 7.13
C ALA A 29 2.26 -6.88 7.26
N VAL A 30 1.75 -6.92 8.48
CA VAL A 30 0.31 -6.82 8.75
C VAL A 30 0.07 -5.72 9.77
N GLY A 31 -0.77 -4.74 9.45
CA GLY A 31 -1.13 -3.67 10.40
C GLY A 31 -1.90 -2.51 9.79
N GLY A 32 -2.13 -1.44 10.54
CA GLY A 32 -2.77 -0.23 10.02
C GLY A 32 -2.04 0.31 8.77
N CYS A 33 -0.76 0.60 8.90
CA CYS A 33 0.16 0.88 7.80
C CYS A 33 1.16 -0.26 7.64
N ALA A 34 1.10 -0.98 6.52
CA ALA A 34 1.95 -2.13 6.24
C ALA A 34 2.87 -1.86 5.03
N PHE A 35 4.17 -2.03 5.22
CA PHE A 35 5.20 -1.91 4.18
C PHE A 35 5.93 -3.25 4.04
N GLY A 36 5.89 -3.84 2.86
CA GLY A 36 6.60 -5.10 2.64
C GLY A 36 6.45 -5.73 1.27
N ALA A 37 7.04 -6.91 1.08
CA ALA A 37 6.78 -7.69 -0.13
C ALA A 37 5.32 -8.17 -0.16
N VAL A 38 4.81 -8.63 0.98
CA VAL A 38 3.40 -8.90 1.24
C VAL A 38 2.93 -8.01 2.37
N SER A 39 2.01 -7.09 2.07
CA SER A 39 1.48 -6.12 3.03
C SER A 39 -0.03 -6.24 3.14
N ILE A 40 -0.54 -6.35 4.37
CA ILE A 40 -1.97 -6.42 4.67
C ILE A 40 -2.32 -5.31 5.66
N GLY A 41 -3.22 -4.40 5.32
CA GLY A 41 -3.51 -3.28 6.20
C GLY A 41 -4.60 -2.33 5.77
N LEU A 42 -4.73 -1.21 6.49
CA LEU A 42 -5.54 -0.09 6.00
C LEU A 42 -4.83 0.58 4.82
N LEU A 43 -3.54 0.86 4.99
CA LEU A 43 -2.61 1.29 3.96
C LEU A 43 -1.59 0.17 3.73
N ALA A 44 -1.61 -0.44 2.55
CA ALA A 44 -0.70 -1.53 2.19
C ALA A 44 0.18 -1.11 1.02
N PHE A 45 1.49 -1.08 1.25
CA PHE A 45 2.50 -0.76 0.23
C PHE A 45 3.40 -1.96 0.02
N GLY A 46 3.53 -2.44 -1.22
CA GLY A 46 4.31 -3.65 -1.43
C GLY A 46 4.31 -4.29 -2.81
N GLY A 47 4.87 -5.49 -2.89
CA GLY A 47 4.72 -6.34 -4.08
C GLY A 47 3.28 -6.83 -4.21
N LEU A 48 2.74 -7.39 -3.12
CA LEU A 48 1.34 -7.78 -2.94
C LEU A 48 0.75 -6.99 -1.78
N GLY A 49 -0.14 -6.05 -2.07
CA GLY A 49 -0.82 -5.21 -1.08
C GLY A 49 -2.31 -5.56 -0.96
N ILE A 50 -2.79 -5.82 0.24
CA ILE A 50 -4.22 -6.03 0.52
C ILE A 50 -4.67 -5.01 1.56
N GLY A 51 -5.61 -4.13 1.20
CA GLY A 51 -6.05 -3.11 2.15
C GLY A 51 -7.15 -2.17 1.69
N ALA A 52 -7.49 -1.18 2.51
CA ALA A 52 -8.43 -0.14 2.09
C ALA A 52 -7.80 0.72 0.97
N VAL A 53 -6.52 1.05 1.12
CA VAL A 53 -5.67 1.65 0.10
C VAL A 53 -4.47 0.72 -0.11
N ALA A 54 -4.37 0.11 -1.29
CA ALA A 54 -3.29 -0.79 -1.63
C ALA A 54 -2.48 -0.26 -2.83
N LEU A 55 -1.17 -0.18 -2.67
CA LEU A 55 -0.24 0.31 -3.67
C LEU A 55 0.86 -0.72 -3.89
N GLY A 56 0.96 -1.27 -5.10
CA GLY A 56 1.92 -2.34 -5.34
C GLY A 56 1.95 -2.97 -6.72
N GLY A 57 2.73 -4.05 -6.86
CA GLY A 57 2.73 -4.85 -8.09
C GLY A 57 1.37 -5.50 -8.34
N ALA A 58 0.84 -6.15 -7.30
CA ALA A 58 -0.52 -6.66 -7.21
C ALA A 58 -1.22 -6.03 -6.00
N ALA A 59 -2.36 -5.38 -6.21
CA ALA A 59 -3.08 -4.64 -5.18
C ALA A 59 -4.55 -5.06 -5.12
N VAL A 60 -5.06 -5.34 -3.94
CA VAL A 60 -6.48 -5.67 -3.70
C VAL A 60 -7.03 -4.76 -2.61
N GLY A 61 -8.13 -4.06 -2.89
CA GLY A 61 -8.62 -3.08 -1.94
C GLY A 61 -9.81 -2.24 -2.38
N TYR A 62 -10.18 -1.23 -1.59
CA TYR A 62 -11.20 -0.26 -2.03
C TYR A 62 -10.60 0.72 -3.04
N TRP A 63 -9.42 1.25 -2.70
CA TRP A 63 -8.54 2.02 -3.57
C TRP A 63 -7.31 1.19 -3.87
N THR A 64 -7.03 0.97 -5.16
CA THR A 64 -5.85 0.20 -5.56
C THR A 64 -5.08 0.92 -6.65
N ALA A 65 -3.75 0.97 -6.54
CA ALA A 65 -2.91 1.34 -7.67
C ALA A 65 -1.71 0.41 -7.85
N GLY A 66 -1.35 0.10 -9.10
CA GLY A 66 -0.31 -0.90 -9.32
C GLY A 66 -0.11 -1.45 -10.73
N GLY A 67 0.55 -2.61 -10.82
CA GLY A 67 0.61 -3.39 -12.05
C GLY A 67 -0.72 -4.09 -12.32
N ILE A 68 -1.20 -4.85 -11.33
CA ILE A 68 -2.51 -5.52 -11.32
C ILE A 68 -3.29 -4.99 -10.12
N GLY A 69 -4.51 -4.52 -10.33
CA GLY A 69 -5.34 -3.97 -9.28
C GLY A 69 -6.75 -4.55 -9.31
N ILE A 70 -7.29 -4.88 -8.13
CA ILE A 70 -8.67 -5.32 -7.96
C ILE A 70 -9.32 -4.49 -6.86
N GLY A 71 -10.35 -3.71 -7.19
CA GLY A 71 -10.99 -2.88 -6.17
C GLY A 71 -12.28 -2.19 -6.57
N TRP A 72 -12.69 -1.19 -5.81
CA TRP A 72 -13.84 -0.35 -6.17
C TRP A 72 -13.44 0.75 -7.14
N TYR A 73 -12.27 1.35 -6.87
CA TYR A 73 -11.57 2.28 -7.73
C TYR A 73 -10.13 1.80 -7.94
N THR A 74 -9.73 1.62 -9.20
CA THR A 74 -8.45 1.01 -9.53
C THR A 74 -7.69 1.78 -10.58
N PHE A 75 -6.42 2.09 -10.29
CA PHE A 75 -5.45 2.63 -11.24
C PHE A 75 -4.31 1.62 -11.44
N ALA A 76 -4.40 0.76 -12.46
CA ALA A 76 -3.38 -0.25 -12.66
C ALA A 76 -3.17 -0.60 -14.13
N GLY A 77 -2.01 -1.17 -14.47
CA GLY A 77 -1.77 -1.69 -15.82
C GLY A 77 -2.88 -2.64 -16.27
N VAL A 78 -3.27 -3.56 -15.38
CA VAL A 78 -4.48 -4.39 -15.48
C VAL A 78 -5.39 -4.03 -14.30
N ALA A 79 -6.46 -3.29 -14.57
CA ALA A 79 -7.38 -2.76 -13.57
C ALA A 79 -8.73 -3.48 -13.64
N LEU A 80 -9.14 -4.10 -12.53
CA LEU A 80 -10.46 -4.68 -12.34
C LEU A 80 -11.20 -3.89 -11.25
N ALA A 81 -12.15 -3.05 -11.65
CA ALA A 81 -12.86 -2.18 -10.71
C ALA A 81 -14.37 -2.46 -10.65
N GLY A 82 -14.95 -2.27 -9.46
CA GLY A 82 -16.41 -2.29 -9.28
C GLY A 82 -17.08 -1.07 -9.91
N LYS A 83 -16.48 0.12 -9.77
CA LYS A 83 -17.06 1.39 -10.24
C LYS A 83 -16.24 2.06 -11.34
N ALA A 84 -14.96 2.33 -11.09
CA ALA A 84 -14.09 3.00 -12.06
C ALA A 84 -12.69 2.39 -12.15
N ALA A 85 -12.24 2.07 -13.37
CA ALA A 85 -10.93 1.53 -13.67
C ALA A 85 -10.16 2.44 -14.63
N ILE A 86 -8.88 2.66 -14.34
CA ILE A 86 -7.95 3.34 -15.25
C ILE A 86 -6.73 2.46 -15.44
N GLY A 87 -6.32 2.21 -16.69
CA GLY A 87 -5.24 1.29 -16.95
C GLY A 87 -4.86 1.05 -18.40
N GLY A 88 -3.93 0.13 -18.62
CA GLY A 88 -3.70 -0.42 -19.97
C GLY A 88 -4.90 -1.28 -20.39
N VAL A 89 -5.24 -2.25 -19.55
CA VAL A 89 -6.49 -3.03 -19.61
C VAL A 89 -7.35 -2.61 -18.43
N ALA A 90 -8.51 -2.03 -18.69
CA ALA A 90 -9.38 -1.48 -17.66
C ALA A 90 -10.77 -2.10 -17.78
N VAL A 91 -11.15 -2.94 -16.80
CA VAL A 91 -12.49 -3.53 -16.72
C VAL A 91 -13.21 -2.92 -15.54
N ALA A 92 -14.34 -2.28 -15.79
CA ALA A 92 -15.20 -1.71 -14.76
C ALA A 92 -16.69 -1.89 -15.10
N ARG A 93 -17.59 -1.70 -14.13
CA ARG A 93 -19.02 -1.67 -14.43
C ARG A 93 -19.43 -0.36 -15.07
N ASP A 94 -19.07 0.75 -14.43
CA ASP A 94 -19.56 2.06 -14.85
C ASP A 94 -18.54 2.76 -15.78
N PHE A 95 -17.32 3.03 -15.30
CA PHE A 95 -16.34 3.85 -16.02
C PHE A 95 -15.01 3.13 -16.25
N ALA A 96 -14.56 3.01 -17.50
CA ALA A 96 -13.22 2.50 -17.82
C ALA A 96 -12.48 3.46 -18.75
N LEU A 97 -11.28 3.90 -18.32
CA LEU A 97 -10.34 4.63 -19.17
C LEU A 97 -9.07 3.81 -19.37
N GLY A 98 -8.60 3.73 -20.61
CA GLY A 98 -7.39 2.97 -20.88
C GLY A 98 -7.16 2.65 -22.34
N GLY A 99 -6.16 1.81 -22.59
CA GLY A 99 -5.90 1.27 -23.92
C GLY A 99 -7.00 0.29 -24.36
N ILE A 100 -7.38 -0.63 -23.48
CA ILE A 100 -8.44 -1.62 -23.68
C ILE A 100 -9.48 -1.48 -22.54
N PRO A 101 -10.45 -0.56 -22.68
CA PRO A 101 -11.49 -0.35 -21.69
C PRO A 101 -12.72 -1.25 -21.95
N LEU A 102 -13.18 -1.95 -20.92
CA LEU A 102 -14.45 -2.68 -20.87
C LEU A 102 -15.30 -2.12 -19.71
N ALA A 103 -16.29 -1.28 -20.02
CA ALA A 103 -17.28 -0.78 -19.08
C ALA A 103 -18.52 -0.27 -19.82
N ALA A 104 -19.58 0.09 -19.08
CA ALA A 104 -20.72 0.80 -19.65
C ALA A 104 -20.30 2.11 -20.33
N GLU A 105 -19.36 2.85 -19.72
CA GLU A 105 -18.73 4.03 -20.30
C GLU A 105 -17.23 3.80 -20.51
N ALA A 106 -16.89 3.33 -21.71
CA ALA A 106 -15.52 3.06 -22.14
C ALA A 106 -14.94 4.26 -22.91
N ASN A 107 -13.89 4.88 -22.37
CA ASN A 107 -13.18 6.02 -22.97
C ASN A 107 -14.07 7.21 -23.40
N THR A 108 -15.20 7.40 -22.72
CA THR A 108 -16.16 8.47 -23.02
C THR A 108 -15.77 9.75 -22.29
N ASP A 109 -16.19 10.91 -22.80
CA ASP A 109 -15.91 12.20 -22.15
C ASP A 109 -16.62 12.33 -20.79
N ALA A 110 -17.73 11.62 -20.59
CA ALA A 110 -18.38 11.48 -19.28
C ALA A 110 -17.49 10.75 -18.25
N ALA A 111 -16.78 9.71 -18.65
CA ALA A 111 -15.80 9.03 -17.80
C ALA A 111 -14.62 9.95 -17.42
N LYS A 112 -14.13 10.76 -18.37
CA LYS A 112 -13.09 11.78 -18.10
C LYS A 112 -13.59 12.86 -17.14
N ALA A 113 -14.79 13.39 -17.36
CA ALA A 113 -15.40 14.38 -16.48
C ALA A 113 -15.63 13.82 -15.06
N PHE A 114 -16.04 12.56 -14.94
CA PHE A 114 -16.20 11.91 -13.63
C PHE A 114 -14.86 11.76 -12.90
N ILE A 115 -13.79 11.46 -13.63
CA ILE A 115 -12.43 11.38 -13.10
C ILE A 115 -11.93 12.77 -12.66
N GLU A 116 -12.16 13.81 -13.46
CA GLU A 116 -11.79 15.19 -13.10
C GLU A 116 -12.59 15.72 -11.90
N THR A 117 -13.86 15.36 -11.79
CA THR A 117 -14.75 15.83 -10.72
C THR A 117 -14.60 15.03 -9.43
N SER A 118 -14.07 13.81 -9.51
CA SER A 118 -13.95 12.93 -8.34
C SER A 118 -12.89 13.46 -7.37
N SER A 119 -13.32 13.69 -6.12
CA SER A 119 -12.47 14.15 -5.01
C SER A 119 -11.23 13.29 -4.82
N PHE A 120 -11.27 12.02 -5.24
CA PHE A 120 -10.13 11.12 -5.24
C PHE A 120 -8.97 11.58 -6.13
N PHE A 121 -9.22 12.07 -7.35
CA PHE A 121 -8.14 12.55 -8.21
C PHE A 121 -7.57 13.86 -7.67
N HIS A 122 -8.39 14.65 -6.96
CA HIS A 122 -7.90 15.80 -6.18
C HIS A 122 -7.00 15.37 -5.01
N TRP A 123 -7.38 14.35 -4.22
CA TRP A 123 -6.54 13.82 -3.14
C TRP A 123 -5.28 13.11 -3.68
N ALA A 124 -5.38 12.37 -4.78
CA ALA A 124 -4.25 11.75 -5.46
C ALA A 124 -3.30 12.79 -6.04
N GLY A 125 -3.82 13.85 -6.66
CA GLY A 125 -3.05 15.01 -7.11
C GLY A 125 -2.38 15.76 -5.95
N MET A 126 -3.06 15.86 -4.80
CA MET A 126 -2.47 16.44 -3.60
C MET A 126 -1.33 15.59 -3.05
N LEU A 127 -1.45 14.25 -3.05
CA LEU A 127 -0.38 13.32 -2.67
C LEU A 127 0.77 13.29 -3.69
N MET A 128 0.48 13.48 -4.98
CA MET A 128 1.47 13.59 -6.07
C MET A 128 2.08 14.99 -6.19
N SER A 129 1.61 15.97 -5.41
CA SER A 129 2.29 17.26 -5.29
C SER A 129 3.64 17.07 -4.60
N PRO A 130 4.66 17.90 -4.91
CA PRO A 130 5.96 17.81 -4.25
C PRO A 130 5.85 17.84 -2.72
N TRP A 131 4.94 18.67 -2.18
CA TRP A 131 4.65 18.73 -0.75
C TRP A 131 3.88 17.52 -0.21
N GLY A 132 2.98 16.93 -0.99
CA GLY A 132 2.26 15.72 -0.63
C GLY A 132 3.17 14.51 -0.52
N TRP A 133 4.15 14.39 -1.44
CA TRP A 133 5.22 13.41 -1.35
C TRP A 133 6.01 13.57 -0.04
N PHE A 134 6.41 14.80 0.31
CA PHE A 134 7.12 15.04 1.57
C PHE A 134 6.26 14.73 2.80
N ALA A 135 4.96 15.02 2.77
CA ALA A 135 4.05 14.67 3.86
C ALA A 135 3.88 13.14 3.98
N ALA A 136 3.73 12.43 2.87
CA ALA A 136 3.65 10.97 2.87
C ALA A 136 4.95 10.35 3.39
N VAL A 137 6.11 10.83 2.92
CA VAL A 137 7.42 10.42 3.44
C VAL A 137 7.55 10.76 4.91
N ALA A 138 7.12 11.93 5.37
CA ALA A 138 7.15 12.31 6.78
C ALA A 138 6.26 11.37 7.63
N VAL A 139 5.06 11.03 7.16
CA VAL A 139 4.15 10.08 7.82
C VAL A 139 4.72 8.66 7.88
N ILE A 140 5.57 8.28 6.91
CA ILE A 140 6.27 6.98 6.90
C ILE A 140 7.52 7.02 7.79
N LEU A 141 8.27 8.12 7.75
CA LEU A 141 9.53 8.28 8.49
C LEU A 141 9.31 8.57 9.97
N LEU A 142 8.23 9.27 10.36
CA LEU A 142 7.90 9.52 11.77
C LEU A 142 7.79 8.24 12.60
N PRO A 143 6.95 7.25 12.23
CA PRO A 143 6.87 5.99 12.96
C PRO A 143 8.19 5.20 12.87
N MET A 144 8.93 5.28 11.76
CA MET A 144 10.25 4.65 11.63
C MET A 144 11.28 5.28 12.59
N PHE A 145 11.30 6.61 12.70
CA PHE A 145 12.20 7.35 13.57
C PHE A 145 11.87 7.12 15.04
N ILE A 146 10.57 7.09 15.38
CA ILE A 146 10.09 6.71 16.70
C ILE A 146 10.48 5.26 17.03
N ALA A 147 10.29 4.33 16.10
CA ALA A 147 10.66 2.92 16.29
C ALA A 147 12.16 2.73 16.54
N LEU A 148 13.02 3.45 15.82
CA LEU A 148 14.48 3.45 16.05
C LEU A 148 14.87 3.95 17.45
N ARG A 149 14.03 4.78 18.10
CA ARG A 149 14.25 5.21 19.49
C ARG A 149 13.83 4.18 20.53
N PHE A 150 12.96 3.23 20.17
CA PHE A 150 12.52 2.15 21.06
C PHE A 150 13.26 0.82 20.85
N VAL A 151 13.95 0.64 19.72
CA VAL A 151 14.84 -0.50 19.50
C VAL A 151 16.14 -0.29 20.27
N SER A 152 16.12 -0.70 21.54
CA SER A 152 17.33 -0.89 22.35
C SER A 152 18.22 -1.97 21.71
N PRO A 153 19.52 -1.70 21.46
CA PRO A 153 20.47 -2.72 21.04
C PRO A 153 20.75 -3.66 22.23
N LYS A 154 19.91 -4.68 22.41
CA LYS A 154 20.12 -5.73 23.42
C LYS A 154 20.57 -7.02 22.74
N SER A 155 21.80 -7.05 22.25
CA SER A 155 22.42 -8.33 21.83
C SER A 155 23.90 -8.49 22.15
N GLU A 156 24.56 -7.50 22.78
CA GLU A 156 26.01 -7.58 23.02
C GLU A 156 26.40 -8.03 24.44
N SER A 157 25.46 -8.08 25.39
CA SER A 157 25.76 -8.44 26.79
C SER A 157 25.77 -9.95 27.09
N LEU A 158 25.52 -10.83 26.11
CA LEU A 158 25.54 -12.30 26.33
C LEU A 158 26.83 -12.98 25.84
N ARG A 159 27.76 -12.23 25.23
CA ARG A 159 29.06 -12.77 24.79
C ARG A 159 30.21 -12.57 25.78
N VAL A 160 30.07 -11.64 26.72
CA VAL A 160 31.16 -11.29 27.66
C VAL A 160 31.10 -12.08 28.98
N GLY A 161 30.04 -12.89 29.20
CA GLY A 161 29.90 -13.72 30.39
C GLY A 161 30.30 -15.20 30.22
N ALA A 162 30.92 -15.55 29.08
CA ALA A 162 31.24 -16.93 28.72
C ALA A 162 32.70 -17.13 28.28
N GLU A 163 33.60 -16.22 28.65
CA GLU A 163 35.05 -16.37 28.52
C GLU A 163 35.74 -16.23 29.88
#